data_AF-A0A1Y3MPV1-F1
#
_entry.id   AF-A0A1Y3MPV1-F1
#
_cell.length_a   1.000
_cell.length_b   1.000
_cell.length_c   1.000
_cell.angle_alpha   90.00
_cell.angle_beta   90.00
_cell.angle_gamma   90.00
#
_symmetry.space_group_name_H-M   'P 1'
#
loop_
_entity.id
_entity.type
_entity.pdbx_description
1 polymer ?
#
loop_
_entity_poly.entity_id
_entity_poly.type
_entity_poly.pdbx_seq_one_letter_code
_entity_poly.pdbx_strand_id
1 'polypeptide(L)'
;IVVGPPGSGKTTYCHGLQQLFTQTKRECAIVNLDPANENIPYKCDIDISTLITLEDAIDAFGLGPNGGMIYCLEYLEKNIDWLLEQLDKIKDKYIIFDCPGQVELYTHNTAIKNIINILEKRDYRVNN
;
A
#
# COMPACT_ATOMS: atom_id res chain seq x y z
N ILE A 1 5.73 -6.51 3.94
CA ILE A 1 5.82 -5.31 3.08
C ILE A 1 6.63 -5.67 1.84
N VAL A 2 6.13 -5.39 0.65
CA VAL A 2 6.78 -5.70 -0.63
C VAL A 2 7.22 -4.39 -1.30
N VAL A 3 8.53 -4.24 -1.51
CA VAL A 3 9.15 -3.05 -2.12
C VAL A 3 10.11 -3.46 -3.25
N GLY A 4 10.34 -2.55 -4.19
CA GLY A 4 11.15 -2.81 -5.37
C GLY A 4 10.85 -1.82 -6.50
N PRO A 5 11.78 -1.62 -7.45
CA PRO A 5 11.64 -0.63 -8.51
C PRO A 5 10.44 -0.92 -9.44
N PRO A 6 10.05 0.03 -10.31
CA PRO A 6 8.99 -0.22 -11.29
C PRO A 6 9.36 -1.42 -12.18
N GLY A 7 8.37 -2.26 -12.50
CA GLY A 7 8.59 -3.46 -13.33
C GLY A 7 9.28 -4.63 -12.63
N SER A 8 9.65 -4.54 -11.35
CA SER A 8 10.28 -5.65 -10.61
C SER A 8 9.34 -6.80 -10.25
N GLY A 9 8.05 -6.70 -10.59
CA GLY A 9 7.06 -7.75 -10.36
C GLY A 9 6.42 -7.77 -8.97
N LYS A 10 6.40 -6.66 -8.23
CA LYS A 10 5.80 -6.57 -6.86
C LYS A 10 4.35 -7.06 -6.82
N THR A 11 3.48 -6.51 -7.67
CA THR A 11 2.08 -6.89 -7.77
C THR A 11 1.90 -8.37 -8.17
N THR A 12 2.72 -8.87 -9.10
CA THR A 12 2.75 -10.29 -9.47
C THR A 12 3.18 -11.17 -8.29
N TYR A 13 4.15 -10.72 -7.50
CA TYR A 13 4.60 -11.41 -6.30
C TYR A 13 3.49 -11.45 -5.23
N CYS A 14 2.81 -10.33 -4.97
CA CYS A 14 1.67 -10.26 -4.05
C CYS A 14 0.54 -11.22 -4.48
N HIS A 15 0.23 -11.27 -5.79
CA HIS A 15 -0.74 -12.20 -6.34
C HIS A 15 -0.34 -13.66 -6.08
N GLY A 16 0.89 -14.04 -6.43
CA GLY A 16 1.40 -15.40 -6.22
C GLY A 16 1.44 -15.80 -4.74
N LEU A 17 1.76 -14.86 -3.85
CA LEU A 17 1.78 -15.09 -2.41
C LEU A 17 0.37 -15.36 -1.86
N GLN A 18 -0.65 -14.62 -2.32
CA GLN A 18 -2.05 -14.86 -1.96
C GLN A 18 -2.54 -16.24 -2.45
N GLN A 19 -2.16 -16.64 -3.66
CA GLN A 19 -2.46 -17.99 -4.17
C GLN A 19 -1.82 -19.07 -3.30
N LEU A 20 -0.54 -18.92 -2.95
CA LEU A 20 0.18 -19.86 -2.08
C LEU A 20 -0.46 -19.95 -0.69
N PHE A 21 -0.86 -18.82 -0.10
CA PHE A 21 -1.47 -18.79 1.23
C PHE A 21 -2.81 -19.52 1.22
N THR A 22 -3.63 -19.24 0.21
CA THR A 22 -4.91 -19.93 -0.01
C THR A 22 -4.72 -21.45 -0.12
N GLN A 23 -3.74 -21.90 -0.90
CA GLN A 23 -3.43 -23.33 -1.06
C GLN A 23 -2.91 -23.99 0.22
N THR A 24 -2.21 -23.23 1.07
CA THR A 24 -1.67 -23.70 2.35
C THR A 24 -2.62 -23.48 3.53
N LYS A 25 -3.88 -23.12 3.27
CA LYS A 25 -4.92 -22.84 4.28
C LYS A 25 -4.53 -21.72 5.26
N ARG A 26 -3.76 -20.74 4.79
CA ARG A 26 -3.45 -19.50 5.49
C ARG A 26 -4.25 -18.38 4.83
N GLU A 27 -4.87 -17.53 5.62
CA GLU A 27 -5.55 -16.35 5.09
C GLU A 27 -4.57 -15.17 5.05
N CYS A 28 -4.62 -14.41 3.96
CA CYS A 28 -3.99 -13.10 3.88
C CYS A 28 -4.99 -12.05 3.42
N ALA A 29 -4.64 -10.80 3.70
CA ALA A 29 -5.25 -9.64 3.11
C ALA A 29 -4.17 -8.84 2.36
N ILE A 30 -4.51 -8.32 1.18
CA ILE A 30 -3.60 -7.45 0.42
C ILE A 30 -4.03 -6.00 0.59
N VAL A 31 -3.06 -5.16 0.90
CA VAL A 31 -3.17 -3.70 0.99
C VAL A 31 -2.39 -3.08 -0.16
N ASN A 32 -3.08 -2.47 -1.11
CA ASN A 32 -2.45 -1.69 -2.18
C ASN A 32 -2.22 -0.25 -1.70
N LEU A 33 -0.95 0.15 -1.63
CA LEU A 33 -0.54 1.52 -1.33
C LEU A 33 0.02 2.24 -2.56
N ASP A 34 -0.04 1.63 -3.75
CA ASP A 34 0.38 2.24 -5.02
C ASP A 34 -0.80 2.95 -5.72
N PRO A 35 -0.87 4.29 -5.71
CA PRO A 35 -1.93 5.05 -6.37
C PRO A 35 -1.96 4.91 -7.90
N ALA A 36 -0.85 4.48 -8.52
CA ALA A 36 -0.75 4.32 -9.97
C ALA A 36 -1.11 2.90 -10.44
N ASN A 37 -1.49 2.00 -9.52
CA ASN A 37 -1.77 0.62 -9.87
C ASN A 37 -3.22 0.44 -10.34
N GLU A 38 -3.46 0.68 -11.63
CA GLU A 38 -4.80 0.58 -12.24
C GLU A 38 -5.29 -0.86 -12.46
N ASN A 39 -4.36 -1.83 -12.53
CA ASN A 39 -4.65 -3.20 -12.94
C ASN A 39 -4.25 -4.19 -11.85
N ILE A 40 -5.05 -4.27 -10.79
CA ILE A 40 -4.82 -5.18 -9.67
C ILE A 40 -5.39 -6.58 -10.01
N PRO A 41 -4.56 -7.63 -10.20
CA PRO A 41 -5.02 -8.95 -10.62
C PRO A 41 -5.49 -9.84 -9.45
N TYR A 42 -5.51 -9.32 -8.22
CA TYR A 42 -5.88 -10.04 -7.01
C TYR A 42 -7.08 -9.39 -6.31
N LYS A 43 -7.67 -10.12 -5.36
CA LYS A 43 -8.59 -9.49 -4.42
C LYS A 43 -7.78 -8.55 -3.53
N CYS A 44 -7.99 -7.25 -3.70
CA CYS A 44 -7.46 -6.21 -2.84
C CYS A 44 -8.44 -5.97 -1.68
N ASP A 45 -7.96 -6.06 -0.45
CA ASP A 45 -8.80 -5.88 0.74
C ASP A 45 -8.82 -4.41 1.21
N ILE A 46 -7.72 -3.69 1.00
CA ILE A 46 -7.62 -2.24 1.26
C ILE A 46 -6.86 -1.62 0.10
N ASP A 47 -7.45 -0.60 -0.52
CA ASP A 47 -6.84 0.11 -1.65
C ASP A 47 -6.82 1.61 -1.38
N ILE A 48 -5.64 2.23 -1.47
CA ILE A 48 -5.45 3.68 -1.31
C ILE A 48 -6.34 4.49 -2.27
N SER A 49 -6.70 3.94 -3.43
CA SER A 49 -7.59 4.59 -4.40
C SER A 49 -8.97 4.91 -3.82
N THR A 50 -9.40 4.20 -2.77
CA THR A 50 -10.67 4.46 -2.07
C THR A 50 -10.58 5.61 -1.06
N LEU A 51 -9.36 6.06 -0.73
CA LEU A 51 -9.11 7.27 0.05
C LEU A 51 -8.82 8.47 -0.88
N ILE A 52 -7.94 8.28 -1.86
CA ILE A 52 -7.52 9.31 -2.82
C ILE A 52 -7.03 8.63 -4.11
N THR A 53 -7.51 9.08 -5.26
CA THR A 53 -7.01 8.63 -6.56
C THR A 53 -5.86 9.52 -7.03
N LEU A 54 -4.98 8.98 -7.89
CA LEU A 54 -3.92 9.76 -8.52
C LEU A 54 -4.48 10.86 -9.43
N GLU A 55 -5.57 10.58 -10.14
CA GLU A 55 -6.25 11.52 -11.03
C GLU A 55 -6.80 12.72 -10.25
N ASP A 56 -7.52 12.47 -9.15
CA ASP A 56 -8.04 13.54 -8.28
C ASP A 56 -6.91 14.43 -7.73
N ALA A 57 -5.79 13.84 -7.34
CA ALA A 57 -4.63 14.58 -6.83
C ALA A 57 -3.96 15.44 -7.92
N ILE A 58 -3.88 14.93 -9.15
CA ILE A 58 -3.33 15.65 -10.31
C ILE A 58 -4.22 16.84 -10.65
N ASP A 59 -5.52 16.61 -10.79
CA ASP A 59 -6.47 17.61 -11.26
C ASP A 59 -6.72 18.71 -10.22
N ALA A 60 -6.85 18.35 -8.94
CA ALA A 60 -7.13 19.32 -7.88
C ALA A 60 -5.96 20.30 -7.65
N PHE A 61 -4.72 19.87 -7.89
CA PHE A 61 -3.52 20.64 -7.56
C PHE A 61 -2.64 20.99 -8.76
N GLY A 62 -3.04 20.64 -9.99
CA GLY A 62 -2.28 20.87 -11.21
C GLY A 62 -0.91 20.18 -11.20
N LEU A 63 -0.82 18.99 -10.61
CA LEU A 63 0.43 18.25 -10.44
C LEU A 63 0.74 17.39 -11.66
N GLY A 64 2.02 17.15 -11.93
CA GLY A 64 2.43 16.06 -12.81
C GLY A 64 2.29 14.69 -12.12
N PRO A 65 2.39 13.57 -12.87
CA PRO A 65 2.19 12.22 -12.32
C PRO A 65 3.00 11.90 -11.07
N ASN A 66 4.29 12.25 -11.05
CA ASN A 66 5.15 12.04 -9.87
C ASN A 66 4.75 12.92 -8.68
N GLY A 67 4.30 14.15 -8.93
CA GLY A 67 3.80 15.05 -7.89
C GLY A 67 2.50 14.54 -7.28
N GLY A 68 1.59 14.04 -8.13
CA GLY A 68 0.36 13.39 -7.68
C GLY A 68 0.63 12.17 -6.80
N MET A 69 1.58 11.31 -7.19
CA MET A 69 1.99 10.14 -6.40
C MET A 69 2.52 10.51 -5.01
N ILE A 70 3.37 11.53 -4.93
CA ILE A 70 3.86 12.06 -3.65
C ILE A 70 2.69 12.58 -2.81
N TYR A 71 1.80 13.36 -3.43
CA TYR A 71 0.64 13.92 -2.75
C TYR A 71 -0.28 12.84 -2.16
N CYS A 72 -0.59 11.78 -2.93
CA CYS A 72 -1.43 10.68 -2.44
C CYS A 72 -0.85 10.04 -1.17
N LEU A 73 0.47 9.87 -1.09
CA LEU A 73 1.14 9.28 0.06
C LEU A 73 1.20 10.23 1.25
N GLU A 74 1.45 11.53 1.03
CA GLU A 74 1.34 12.54 2.08
C GLU A 74 -0.09 12.67 2.61
N TYR A 75 -1.07 12.54 1.73
CA TYR A 75 -2.48 12.55 2.10
C TYR A 75 -2.84 11.31 2.93
N LEU A 76 -2.37 10.13 2.55
CA LEU A 76 -2.48 8.92 3.35
C LEU A 76 -1.80 9.08 4.72
N GLU A 77 -0.59 9.63 4.78
CA GLU A 77 0.12 9.87 6.03
C GLU A 77 -0.67 10.80 6.96
N LYS A 78 -1.22 11.89 6.43
CA LYS A 78 -2.06 12.83 7.20
C LYS A 78 -3.37 12.21 7.66
N ASN A 79 -3.89 11.24 6.92
CA ASN A 79 -5.12 10.52 7.21
C ASN A 79 -4.82 9.07 7.64
N ILE A 80 -3.73 8.85 8.38
CA ILE A 80 -3.27 7.49 8.70
C ILE A 80 -4.32 6.69 9.48
N ASP A 81 -5.17 7.36 10.26
CA ASP A 81 -6.27 6.76 10.99
C ASP A 81 -7.21 5.98 10.06
N TRP A 82 -7.44 6.45 8.82
CA TRP A 82 -8.22 5.71 7.83
C TRP A 82 -7.61 4.33 7.57
N LEU A 83 -6.29 4.25 7.35
CA LEU A 83 -5.61 2.98 7.09
C LEU A 83 -5.67 2.07 8.32
N LEU A 84 -5.44 2.64 9.51
CA LEU A 84 -5.50 1.90 10.77
C LEU A 84 -6.90 1.33 11.03
N GLU A 85 -7.96 2.10 10.78
CA GLU A 85 -9.34 1.65 10.91
C GLU A 85 -9.71 0.55 9.91
N GLN A 86 -9.22 0.63 8.66
CA GLN A 86 -9.42 -0.46 7.70
C GLN A 86 -8.67 -1.73 8.15
N LEU A 87 -7.45 -1.58 8.63
CA LEU A 87 -6.66 -2.69 9.13
C LEU A 87 -7.26 -3.34 10.39
N ASP A 88 -7.88 -2.56 11.28
CA ASP A 88 -8.55 -3.07 12.50
C ASP A 88 -9.76 -3.97 12.19
N LYS A 89 -10.33 -3.86 10.99
CA LYS A 89 -11.39 -4.75 10.51
C LYS A 89 -10.86 -6.10 10.06
N ILE A 90 -9.55 -6.21 9.80
CA ILE A 90 -8.90 -7.44 9.35
C ILE A 90 -8.35 -8.19 10.58
N LYS A 91 -8.94 -9.34 10.89
CA LYS A 91 -8.53 -10.19 12.02
C LYS A 91 -7.94 -11.50 11.52
N ASP A 92 -6.91 -11.99 12.21
CA ASP A 92 -6.32 -13.32 12.03
C ASP A 92 -5.77 -13.61 10.61
N LYS A 93 -5.32 -12.58 9.89
CA LYS A 93 -4.75 -12.69 8.54
C LYS A 93 -3.34 -12.12 8.46
N TYR A 94 -2.53 -12.72 7.60
CA TYR A 94 -1.29 -12.08 7.18
C TYR A 94 -1.58 -10.86 6.32
N ILE A 95 -0.93 -9.73 6.61
CA ILE A 95 -1.11 -8.50 5.83
C ILE A 95 0.05 -8.34 4.85
N ILE A 96 -0.27 -8.27 3.55
CA ILE A 96 0.70 -8.08 2.47
C ILE A 96 0.50 -6.66 1.94
N PHE A 97 1.50 -5.80 2.11
CA PHE A 97 1.49 -4.44 1.56
C PHE A 97 2.19 -4.44 0.19
N ASP A 98 1.46 -4.09 -0.87
CA ASP A 98 2.00 -3.78 -2.20
C ASP A 98 2.28 -2.28 -2.26
N CYS A 99 3.56 -1.90 -2.26
CA CYS A 99 3.98 -0.51 -2.16
C CYS A 99 4.34 0.09 -3.54
N PRO A 100 4.26 1.43 -3.68
CA PRO A 100 4.67 2.13 -4.90
C PRO A 100 6.05 1.72 -5.39
N GLY A 101 6.22 1.63 -6.71
CA GLY A 101 7.50 1.23 -7.31
C GLY A 101 8.53 2.34 -7.49
N GLN A 102 8.11 3.59 -7.52
CA GLN A 102 8.93 4.75 -7.89
C GLN A 102 9.93 5.04 -6.77
N VAL A 103 11.22 5.02 -7.11
CA VAL A 103 12.32 5.12 -6.14
C VAL A 103 12.35 6.50 -5.47
N GLU A 104 11.96 7.52 -6.22
CA GLU A 104 11.90 8.92 -5.80
C GLU A 104 11.02 9.12 -4.55
N LEU A 105 10.00 8.27 -4.38
CA LEU A 105 9.09 8.30 -3.23
C LEU A 105 9.79 7.87 -1.93
N TYR A 106 10.87 7.09 -2.01
CA TYR A 106 11.61 6.59 -0.85
C TYR A 106 12.86 7.45 -0.54
N THR A 107 13.36 8.20 -1.53
CA THR A 107 14.56 9.02 -1.41
C THR A 107 14.25 10.49 -1.10
N HIS A 108 13.19 11.06 -1.68
CA HIS A 108 12.88 12.49 -1.60
C HIS A 108 11.66 12.82 -0.75
N ASN A 109 10.94 11.81 -0.25
CA ASN A 109 9.77 12.00 0.59
C ASN A 109 9.85 11.14 1.86
N THR A 110 9.32 11.65 2.98
CA THR A 110 9.31 10.96 4.29
C THR A 110 8.03 10.20 4.58
N ALA A 111 6.95 10.43 3.83
CA ALA A 111 5.63 9.87 4.09
C ALA A 111 5.66 8.34 4.15
N ILE A 112 6.27 7.68 3.17
CA ILE A 112 6.39 6.20 3.20
C ILE A 112 7.13 5.74 4.45
N LYS A 113 8.25 6.39 4.81
CA LYS A 113 9.02 6.03 6.00
C LYS A 113 8.20 6.21 7.27
N ASN A 114 7.44 7.28 7.36
CA ASN A 114 6.58 7.57 8.52
C ASN A 114 5.41 6.60 8.61
N ILE A 115 4.75 6.28 7.49
CA ILE A 115 3.70 5.26 7.41
C ILE A 115 4.24 3.91 7.89
N ILE A 116 5.40 3.47 7.39
CA ILE A 116 6.03 2.21 7.82
C ILE A 116 6.34 2.25 9.32
N ASN A 117 6.93 3.35 9.83
CA ASN A 117 7.23 3.50 11.26
C ASN A 117 5.97 3.42 12.13
N ILE A 118 4.84 3.97 11.68
CA ILE A 118 3.56 3.90 12.38
C ILE A 118 3.06 2.44 12.40
N LEU A 119 3.11 1.76 11.25
CA LEU A 119 2.71 0.35 11.14
C LEU A 119 3.58 -0.57 12.01
N GLU A 120 4.89 -0.32 12.10
CA GLU A 120 5.80 -1.06 13.00
C GLU A 120 5.47 -0.84 14.48
N LYS A 121 5.16 0.40 14.90
CA LYS A 121 4.82 0.73 16.29
C LYS A 121 3.47 0.16 16.73
N ARG A 122 2.55 -0.06 15.80
CA ARG A 122 1.21 -0.64 16.05
C ARG A 122 1.25 -2.15 16.31
N ASP A 123 2.43 -2.76 16.36
CA ASP A 123 2.67 -4.15 16.78
C ASP A 123 1.99 -5.19 15.87
N TYR A 124 2.13 -5.06 14.54
CA TYR A 124 2.08 -6.21 13.63
C TYR A 124 3.32 -7.13 13.80
N ARG A 125 3.81 -7.27 15.03
CA ARG A 125 4.86 -8.22 15.39
C ARG A 125 4.23 -9.58 15.60
N VAL A 126 4.87 -10.57 15.00
CA VAL A 126 4.60 -11.99 15.17
C VAL A 126 4.61 -12.30 16.67
N ASN A 127 3.44 -12.69 17.21
CA ASN A 127 3.34 -13.27 18.53
C ASN A 127 4.28 -14.48 18.62
N ASN A 128 5.17 -14.46 19.61
CA ASN A 128 5.72 -15.65 20.26
C ASN A 128 5.30 -15.60 21.72
#